data_AF-A0A4E0QW87-F1
#
_entry.id   AF-A0A4E0QW87-F1
#
_cell.length_a   1.000
_cell.length_b   1.000
_cell.length_c   1.000
_cell.angle_alpha   90.00
_cell.angle_beta   90.00
_cell.angle_gamma   90.00
#
_symmetry.space_group_name_H-M   'P 1'
#
loop_
_entity.id
_entity.type
_entity.pdbx_description
1 polymer ?
#
loop_
_entity_poly.entity_id
_entity_poly.type
_entity_poly.pdbx_seq_one_letter_code
_entity_poly.pdbx_strand_id
1 'polypeptide(L)'
;MFVGFGSKRFPNISNILRSLVFDYSTHNDESIALINFEVDDQSPEDLAVGLEHLRELDGVIDISQNMLMMKKNRVATGIQILAE
;
A
#
# COMPACT_ATOMS: atom_id res chain seq x y z
N MET A 1 25.32 11.88 -19.04
CA MET A 1 25.13 13.08 -19.90
C MET A 1 25.29 14.31 -19.02
N PHE A 2 26.32 15.12 -19.27
CA PHE A 2 26.58 16.31 -18.47
C PHE A 2 25.68 17.46 -18.91
N VAL A 3 24.78 17.90 -18.03
CA VAL A 3 24.00 19.13 -18.18
C VAL A 3 24.69 20.19 -17.32
N GLY A 4 25.10 21.30 -17.94
CA GLY A 4 25.79 22.39 -17.26
C GLY A 4 25.05 23.71 -17.48
N PHE A 5 24.83 24.48 -16.41
CA PHE A 5 24.27 25.84 -16.46
C PHE A 5 25.34 26.85 -16.02
N GLY A 6 26.52 26.77 -16.65
CA GLY A 6 27.67 27.65 -16.35
C GLY A 6 27.95 28.61 -17.49
N SER A 7 28.50 29.79 -17.19
CA SER A 7 28.92 30.77 -18.21
C SER A 7 30.28 30.46 -18.85
N LYS A 8 31.01 29.48 -18.31
CA LYS A 8 32.35 29.09 -18.76
C LYS A 8 32.27 28.37 -20.11
N ARG A 9 33.01 28.88 -21.11
CA ARG A 9 33.09 28.29 -22.45
C ARG A 9 34.27 27.33 -22.55
N PHE A 10 34.02 26.14 -23.11
CA PHE A 10 35.03 25.15 -23.43
C PHE A 10 35.08 24.94 -24.95
N PRO A 11 36.26 24.90 -25.59
CA PRO A 11 36.38 24.88 -27.05
C PRO A 11 35.68 23.71 -27.75
N ASN A 12 35.57 22.55 -27.08
CA ASN A 12 35.09 21.30 -27.68
C ASN A 12 33.88 20.70 -26.95
N ILE A 13 33.21 21.47 -26.08
CA ILE A 13 32.05 21.01 -25.32
C ILE A 13 30.90 22.00 -25.53
N SER A 14 29.81 21.53 -26.14
CA SER A 14 28.59 22.33 -26.27
C SER A 14 27.94 22.55 -24.91
N ASN A 15 27.61 23.80 -24.62
CA ASN A 15 26.85 24.19 -23.45
C ASN A 15 25.36 24.12 -23.78
N ILE A 16 24.70 23.03 -23.39
CA ILE A 16 23.31 22.74 -23.78
C ILE A 16 22.42 22.70 -22.55
N LEU A 17 21.37 23.53 -22.56
CA LEU A 17 20.26 23.41 -21.63
C LEU A 17 19.33 22.29 -22.11
N ARG A 18 19.04 21.33 -21.22
CA ARG A 18 17.96 20.37 -21.41
C ARG A 18 16.80 20.76 -20.51
N SER A 19 15.66 21.10 -21.12
CA SER A 19 14.38 21.21 -20.42
C SER A 19 13.59 19.92 -20.65
N LEU A 20 13.02 19.38 -19.58
CA LEU A 20 12.07 18.27 -19.64
C LEU A 20 10.71 18.84 -19.22
N VAL A 21 9.74 18.75 -20.12
CA VAL A 21 8.35 19.17 -19.84
C VAL A 21 7.54 17.89 -19.73
N PHE A 22 6.88 17.72 -18.60
CA PHE A 22 6.01 16.59 -18.32
C PHE A 22 4.58 17.11 -18.18
N ASP A 23 3.63 16.36 -18.71
CA ASP A 23 2.22 16.54 -18.37
C ASP A 23 1.96 15.93 -16.99
N TYR A 24 1.18 16.62 -16.18
CA TYR A 24 0.70 16.07 -14.92
C TYR A 24 -0.54 15.25 -15.23
N SER A 25 -0.41 13.92 -15.26
CA SER A 25 -1.60 13.08 -15.13
C SER A 25 -2.06 13.15 -13.68
N THR A 26 -3.31 13.53 -13.45
CA THR A 26 -3.96 13.20 -12.17
C THR A 26 -3.95 11.69 -12.07
N HIS A 27 -3.02 11.13 -11.30
CA HIS A 27 -3.22 9.79 -10.80
C HIS A 27 -4.52 9.86 -9.99
N ASN A 28 -5.51 9.05 -10.36
CA ASN A 28 -6.52 8.69 -9.38
C ASN A 28 -5.73 7.89 -8.35
N ASP A 29 -5.30 8.57 -7.29
CA ASP A 29 -4.68 7.93 -6.14
C ASP A 29 -5.75 7.05 -5.51
N GLU A 30 -5.84 5.81 -6.01
CA GLU A 30 -6.68 4.78 -5.45
C GLU A 30 -6.17 4.52 -4.04
N SER A 31 -6.96 4.97 -3.07
CA SER A 31 -6.60 4.89 -1.66
C SER A 31 -7.18 3.58 -1.12
N ILE A 32 -6.30 2.67 -0.74
CA ILE A 32 -6.72 1.39 -0.15
C ILE A 32 -6.67 1.53 1.37
N ALA A 33 -7.81 1.37 2.03
CA ALA A 33 -7.89 1.25 3.46
C ALA A 33 -7.30 -0.09 3.93
N LEU A 34 -6.45 -0.04 4.96
CA LEU A 34 -5.91 -1.21 5.64
C LEU A 34 -6.50 -1.27 7.05
N ILE A 35 -7.39 -2.25 7.29
CA ILE A 35 -8.01 -2.47 8.59
C ILE A 35 -7.38 -3.71 9.21
N ASN A 36 -6.78 -3.54 10.38
CA ASN A 36 -6.12 -4.62 11.13
C ASN A 36 -6.73 -4.75 12.52
N PHE A 37 -7.08 -5.98 12.90
CA PHE A 37 -7.53 -6.28 14.25
C PHE A 37 -7.16 -7.72 14.64
N GLU A 38 -7.24 -7.99 15.93
CA GLU A 38 -6.93 -9.28 16.53
C GLU A 38 -8.20 -9.81 17.17
N VAL A 39 -8.44 -11.12 17.01
CA VAL A 39 -9.56 -11.81 17.62
C VAL A 39 -9.00 -12.88 18.56
N ASP A 40 -9.28 -12.72 19.86
CA ASP A 40 -9.16 -13.78 20.85
C ASP A 40 -10.56 -14.29 21.25
N ASP A 41 -10.64 -15.53 21.74
CA ASP A 41 -11.86 -16.14 22.30
C ASP A 41 -13.04 -16.42 21.33
N GLN A 42 -12.83 -16.45 20.01
CA GLN A 42 -13.79 -16.97 19.03
C GLN A 42 -13.36 -18.32 18.45
N SER A 43 -14.34 -19.17 18.11
CA SER A 43 -14.08 -20.42 17.38
C SER A 43 -13.68 -20.12 15.92
N PRO A 44 -12.86 -20.97 15.29
CA PRO A 44 -12.55 -20.83 13.87
C PRO A 44 -13.79 -20.85 12.97
N GLU A 45 -14.82 -21.62 13.34
CA GLU A 45 -16.07 -21.73 12.59
C GLU A 45 -16.88 -20.43 12.64
N ASP A 46 -17.06 -19.85 13.83
CA ASP A 46 -17.78 -18.57 13.99
C ASP A 46 -17.03 -17.43 13.27
N LEU A 47 -15.69 -17.43 13.38
CA LEU A 47 -14.85 -16.46 12.69
C LEU A 47 -14.99 -16.59 11.17
N ALA A 48 -15.00 -17.82 10.63
CA ALA A 48 -15.16 -18.05 9.20
C ALA A 48 -16.50 -17.48 8.67
N VAL A 49 -17.60 -17.68 9.40
CA VAL A 49 -18.91 -17.11 9.05
C VAL A 49 -18.87 -15.59 9.05
N GLY A 50 -18.28 -14.98 10.08
CA GLY A 50 -18.15 -13.52 10.16
C GLY A 50 -17.33 -12.94 9.01
N LEU A 51 -16.22 -13.58 8.66
CA LEU A 51 -15.37 -13.15 7.54
C LEU A 51 -16.06 -13.31 6.19
N GLU A 52 -16.93 -14.31 6.03
CA GLU A 52 -17.69 -14.48 4.79
C GLU A 52 -18.67 -13.33 4.58
N HIS A 53 -19.40 -12.92 5.63
CA HIS A 53 -20.25 -11.73 5.55
C HIS A 53 -19.45 -10.45 5.23
N LEU A 54 -18.21 -10.33 5.74
CA LEU A 54 -17.35 -9.18 5.41
C LEU A 54 -16.91 -9.19 3.94
N ARG A 55 -16.67 -10.36 3.33
CA ARG A 55 -16.34 -10.48 1.91
C ARG A 55 -17.47 -10.07 0.99
N GLU A 56 -18.72 -10.18 1.45
CA GLU A 56 -19.90 -9.77 0.69
C GLU A 56 -20.15 -8.25 0.72
N LEU A 57 -19.41 -7.49 1.56
CA LEU A 57 -19.55 -6.04 1.61
C LEU A 57 -18.90 -5.37 0.40
N ASP A 58 -19.63 -4.44 -0.20
CA ASP A 58 -19.11 -3.59 -1.26
C ASP A 58 -17.84 -2.84 -0.80
N GLY A 59 -16.82 -2.81 -1.65
CA GLY A 59 -15.55 -2.15 -1.39
C GLY A 59 -14.53 -3.01 -0.62
N VAL A 60 -14.87 -4.22 -0.17
CA VAL A 60 -13.85 -5.14 0.37
C VAL A 60 -13.09 -5.80 -0.78
N ILE A 61 -11.77 -5.61 -0.79
CA ILE A 61 -10.87 -6.09 -1.84
C ILE A 61 -10.25 -7.43 -1.46
N ASP A 62 -9.77 -7.54 -0.21
CA ASP A 62 -9.13 -8.77 0.29
C ASP A 62 -9.27 -8.89 1.80
N ILE A 63 -9.31 -10.14 2.28
CA ILE A 63 -9.26 -10.49 3.70
C ILE A 63 -8.27 -11.64 3.90
N SER A 64 -7.22 -11.38 4.67
CA SER A 64 -6.23 -12.38 5.06
C SER A 64 -6.21 -12.62 6.57
N GLN A 65 -5.79 -13.83 6.96
CA GLN A 65 -5.74 -14.28 8.35
C GLN A 65 -4.33 -14.77 8.68
N ASN A 66 -3.83 -14.40 9.86
CA ASN A 66 -2.54 -14.84 10.38
C ASN A 66 -2.69 -15.33 11.81
N MET A 67 -1.96 -16.38 12.19
CA MET A 67 -1.90 -16.81 13.59
C MET A 67 -0.95 -15.91 14.38
N LEU A 68 -1.41 -15.40 15.51
CA LEU A 68 -0.67 -14.49 16.39
C LEU A 68 -0.43 -15.11 17.76
N MET A 69 0.75 -14.84 18.33
CA MET A 69 1.07 -15.15 19.72
C MET A 69 1.00 -13.88 20.57
N MET A 70 0.01 -13.85 21.46
CA MET A 70 -0.29 -12.75 22.36
C MET A 70 0.38 -12.93 23.73
N LYS A 71 0.30 -11.89 24.56
CA LYS A 71 0.79 -11.93 25.95
C LYS A 71 0.20 -13.14 26.70
N LYS A 72 0.96 -13.67 27.67
CA LYS A 72 0.59 -14.88 28.43
C LYS A 72 0.40 -16.13 27.54
N ASN A 73 1.09 -16.18 26.40
CA ASN A 73 1.04 -17.30 25.44
C ASN A 73 -0.38 -17.59 24.91
N ARG A 74 -1.24 -16.57 24.81
CA ARG A 74 -2.56 -16.74 24.17
C ARG A 74 -2.38 -16.76 22.66
N VAL A 75 -3.01 -17.72 21.99
CA VAL A 75 -3.10 -17.71 20.53
C VAL A 75 -4.28 -16.83 20.14
N ALA A 76 -4.10 -16.00 19.12
CA ALA A 76 -5.17 -15.19 18.53
C ALA A 76 -5.10 -15.27 17.00
N THR A 77 -6.18 -14.85 16.34
CA THR A 77 -6.20 -14.70 14.89
C THR A 77 -6.10 -13.22 14.54
N GLY A 78 -5.05 -12.85 13.81
CA GLY A 78 -4.91 -11.53 13.22
C GLY A 78 -5.66 -11.47 11.89
N ILE A 79 -6.52 -10.47 11.74
CA ILE A 79 -7.30 -10.22 10.53
C ILE A 79 -6.78 -8.94 9.88
N GLN A 80 -6.53 -9.02 8.58
CA GLN A 80 -6.19 -7.88 7.74
C GLN A 80 -7.21 -7.77 6.60
N ILE A 81 -7.81 -6.60 6.45
CA ILE A 81 -8.76 -6.29 5.37
C ILE A 81 -8.20 -5.14 4.53
N LEU A 82 -8.20 -5.33 3.22
CA LEU A 82 -7.98 -4.30 2.23
C LEU A 82 -9.35 -3.86 1.69
N ALA A 83 -9.60 -2.55 1.65
CA ALA A 83 -10.86 -1.99 1.14
C ALA A 83 -10.64 -0.69 0.36
N GLU A 84 -11.59 -0.35 -0.50
CA GLU A 84 -11.66 0.92 -1.25
C GLU A 84 -12.11 2.11 -0.39
#